data_AF-A0A9D0RCN7-F1
#
_entry.id   AF-A0A9D0RCN7-F1
#
_cell.length_a   1.000
_cell.length_b   1.000
_cell.length_c   1.000
_cell.angle_alpha   90.00
_cell.angle_beta   90.00
_cell.angle_gamma   90.00
#
_symmetry.space_group_name_H-M   'P 1'
#
loop_
_entity.id
_entity.type
_entity.pdbx_description
1 polymer ?
#
loop_
_entity_poly.entity_id
_entity_poly.type
_entity_poly.pdbx_seq_one_letter_code
_entity_poly.pdbx_strand_id
1 'polypeptide(L)' 'MKEIIIYLFLSISSTGMLAYTVHMFLGGVVSERTEHLAMGAAVVIWAGVIAFLWWDVLRRRRGQR' A
#
# COMPACT_ATOMS: atom_id res chain seq x y z
N MET A 1 -14.71 -16.35 0.54
CA MET A 1 -14.75 -15.42 1.71
C MET A 1 -13.47 -15.49 2.54
N LYS A 2 -12.97 -16.69 2.84
CA LYS A 2 -11.69 -16.88 3.54
C LYS A 2 -10.49 -16.23 2.82
N GLU A 3 -10.46 -16.23 1.49
CA GLU A 3 -9.35 -15.61 0.73
C GLU A 3 -9.34 -14.08 0.85
N ILE A 4 -10.50 -13.43 0.93
CA ILE A 4 -10.58 -11.97 1.07
C ILE A 4 -9.95 -11.52 2.37
N ILE A 5 -10.19 -12.26 3.47
CA ILE A 5 -9.59 -11.96 4.78
C ILE A 5 -8.06 -12.06 4.71
N ILE A 6 -7.54 -13.08 4.02
CA ILE A 6 -6.10 -13.27 3.83
C ILE A 6 -5.52 -12.09 3.04
N TYR A 7 -6.16 -11.67 1.94
CA TYR A 7 -5.69 -10.53 1.15
C TYR A 7 -5.73 -9.21 1.91
N LEU A 8 -6.77 -9.00 2.72
CA LEU A 8 -6.89 -7.81 3.58
C LEU A 8 -5.76 -7.77 4.62
N PHE A 9 -5.51 -8.91 5.29
CA PHE A 9 -4.41 -9.03 6.24
C PHE A 9 -3.05 -8.81 5.59
N LEU A 10 -2.83 -9.41 4.41
CA LEU A 10 -1.59 -9.24 3.66
C LEU A 10 -1.39 -7.77 3.26
N SER A 11 -2.45 -7.11 2.79
CA SER A 11 -2.46 -5.70 2.40
C SER A 11 -2.09 -4.78 3.57
N ILE A 12 -2.69 -5.00 4.74
CA ILE A 12 -2.40 -4.19 5.94
C ILE A 12 -0.95 -4.40 6.38
N SER A 13 -0.51 -5.66 6.44
CA SER A 13 0.84 -6.02 6.88
C SER A 13 1.92 -5.43 5.96
N SER A 14 1.72 -5.55 4.65
CA SER A 14 2.65 -5.00 3.65
C SER A 14 2.65 -3.46 3.62
N THR A 15 1.50 -2.82 3.88
CA THR A 15 1.44 -1.35 4.03
C THR A 15 2.23 -0.87 5.25
N GLY A 16 2.10 -1.54 6.40
CA GLY A 16 2.88 -1.23 7.59
C GLY A 16 4.38 -1.44 7.37
N MET A 17 4.75 -2.53 6.70
CA MET A 17 6.14 -2.82 6.35
C MET A 17 6.72 -1.78 5.39
N LEU A 18 5.95 -1.27 4.44
CA LEU A 18 6.37 -0.17 3.56
C LEU A 18 6.66 1.11 4.35
N ALA A 19 5.76 1.50 5.26
CA ALA A 19 5.95 2.69 6.10
C ALA A 19 7.20 2.55 6.98
N TYR A 20 7.37 1.38 7.62
CA TYR A 20 8.57 1.09 8.42
C TYR A 20 9.84 1.07 7.57
N THR A 21 9.78 0.57 6.34
CA THR A 21 10.91 0.60 5.42
C THR A 21 11.33 2.04 5.13
N VAL A 22 10.37 2.92 4.83
CA VAL A 22 10.64 4.35 4.64
C VAL A 22 11.25 4.98 5.90
N HIS A 23 10.77 4.63 7.09
CA HIS A 23 11.40 5.02 8.37
C HIS A 23 12.87 4.61 8.43
N MET A 24 13.16 3.35 8.11
CA MET A 24 14.51 2.81 8.22
C MET A 24 15.48 3.48 7.25
N PHE A 25 15.02 3.85 6.06
CA PHE A 25 15.84 4.50 5.04
C PHE A 25 16.05 6.00 5.28
N LEU A 26 15.06 6.69 5.84
CA LEU A 26 15.08 8.15 6.03
C LEU A 26 15.38 8.59 7.46
N GLY A 27 15.19 7.70 8.43
CA GLY A 27 15.34 7.97 9.85
C GLY A 27 16.73 8.50 10.18
N GLY A 28 16.77 9.71 10.75
CA GLY A 28 18.02 10.39 11.10
C GLY A 28 18.78 11.01 9.91
N VAL A 29 18.31 10.84 8.67
CA VAL A 29 18.89 11.45 7.45
C VAL A 29 18.14 12.73 7.06
N VAL A 30 16.85 12.81 7.37
CA VAL A 30 15.99 13.97 7.08
C VAL A 30 15.28 14.46 8.34
N SER A 31 14.66 15.65 8.27
CA SER A 31 13.81 16.15 9.36
C SER A 31 12.59 15.25 9.57
N GLU A 32 12.11 15.13 10.82
CA GLU A 32 10.93 14.33 11.17
C GLU A 32 9.71 14.67 10.30
N ARG A 33 9.52 15.96 10.00
CA ARG A 33 8.42 16.41 9.12
C ARG A 33 8.55 15.84 7.71
N THR A 34 9.76 15.86 7.14
CA THR A 34 10.03 15.31 5.80
C THR A 34 9.82 13.80 5.78
N GLU A 35 10.25 13.13 6.85
CA GLU A 35 10.10 11.69 7.00
C GLU A 35 8.64 11.26 7.05
N HIS A 36 7.82 11.93 7.86
CA HIS A 36 6.38 11.66 7.92
C HIS A 36 5.67 11.95 6.58
N LEU A 37 6.08 13.00 5.87
CA LEU A 37 5.56 13.29 4.54
C LEU A 37 5.92 12.19 3.54
N ALA A 38 7.15 11.68 3.57
CA ALA A 38 7.61 10.60 2.70
C ALA A 38 6.87 9.29 3.01
N MET A 39 6.69 8.94 4.28
CA MET A 39 5.88 7.79 4.70
C MET A 39 4.44 7.91 4.21
N GLY A 40 3.81 9.07 4.45
CA GLY A 40 2.44 9.33 4.03
C GLY A 40 2.28 9.22 2.51
N ALA A 41 3.20 9.82 1.75
CA ALA A 41 3.20 9.74 0.30
C ALA A 41 3.34 8.28 -0.18
N ALA A 42 4.28 7.51 0.39
CA ALA A 42 4.47 6.10 0.04
C ALA A 42 3.22 5.25 0.30
N VAL A 43 2.57 5.44 1.46
CA VAL A 43 1.32 4.74 1.81
C VAL A 43 0.18 5.12 0.87
N VAL A 44 0.03 6.40 0.53
CA VAL A 44 -1.01 6.87 -0.40
C VAL A 44 -0.81 6.29 -1.81
N ILE A 45 0.44 6.29 -2.31
CA ILE A 45 0.77 5.69 -3.60
C ILE A 45 0.44 4.19 -3.60
N TRP A 46 0.85 3.47 -2.56
CA TRP A 46 0.59 2.05 -2.42
C TRP A 46 -0.90 1.72 -2.39
N ALA A 47 -1.69 2.46 -1.62
CA ALA A 47 -3.14 2.34 -1.58
C ALA A 47 -3.77 2.58 -2.97
N GLY A 48 -3.27 3.58 -3.71
CA GLY A 48 -3.69 3.86 -5.08
C GLY A 48 -3.42 2.71 -6.04
N VAL A 49 -2.24 2.08 -5.95
CA VAL A 49 -1.88 0.90 -6.76
C VAL A 49 -2.81 -0.27 -6.46
N ILE A 50 -3.08 -0.57 -5.19
CA ILE A 50 -4.00 -1.65 -4.80
C ILE A 50 -5.41 -1.38 -5.32
N ALA A 51 -5.92 -0.16 -5.16
CA ALA A 51 -7.23 0.23 -5.67
C ALA A 51 -7.33 0.08 -7.19
N PHE A 52 -6.27 0.48 -7.92
CA PHE A 52 -6.19 0.31 -9.37
C PHE A 52 -6.17 -1.16 -9.78
N LEU A 53 -5.35 -1.99 -9.12
CA LEU A 53 -5.28 -3.43 -9.41
C LEU A 53 -6.62 -4.12 -9.13
N TRP A 54 -7.26 -3.78 -8.01
CA TRP A 54 -8.60 -4.27 -7.68
C TRP A 54 -9.61 -3.90 -8.77
N TRP A 55 -9.58 -2.64 -9.22
CA TRP A 55 -10.46 -2.19 -10.28
C TRP A 55 -10.20 -2.91 -11.61
N ASP A 56 -8.93 -3.06 -12.00
CA ASP A 56 -8.56 -3.75 -13.22
C ASP A 56 -9.02 -5.22 -13.22
N VAL A 57 -8.88 -5.93 -12.08
CA VAL A 57 -9.40 -7.30 -11.91
C VAL A 57 -10.91 -7.36 -12.10
N LEU A 58 -11.66 -6.43 -11.48
CA LEU A 58 -13.12 -6.38 -11.64
C LEU A 58 -13.53 -6.08 -13.08
N ARG A 59 -12.82 -5.16 -13.76
CA ARG A 59 -13.07 -4.81 -15.16
C ARG A 59 -12.83 -6.01 -16.08
N ARG A 60 -11.71 -6.72 -15.92
CA ARG A 60 -11.39 -7.92 -16.74
C ARG A 60 -12.41 -9.04 -16.54
N ARG A 61 -12.91 -9.22 -15.31
CA ARG A 61 -13.96 -10.20 -15.00
C ARG A 61 -15.31 -9.88 -15.67
N ARG A 62 -15.59 -8.60 -15.97
CA ARG A 62 -16.82 -8.19 -16.66
C ARG A 62 -16.76 -8.38 -18.18
N GLY A 63 -15.56 -8.41 -18.79
CA GLY A 63 -15.38 -8.67 -20.21
C GLY A 63 -15.27 -10.15 -20.60
N GLN A 64 -15.27 -11.06 -19.63
CA GLN A 64 -15.24 -12.52 -19.83
C GLN A 64 -16.61 -13.21 -19.57
N ARG A 65 -17.68 -12.43 -19.40
CA ARG A 65 -19.08 -12.89 -19.47
C ARG A 65 -19.70 -12.38 -20.75
#